data_AF-A0A956WBE2-F1
#
_entry.id   AF-A0A956WBE2-F1
#
_cell.length_a   1.000
_cell.length_b   1.000
_cell.length_c   1.000
_cell.angle_alpha   90.00
_cell.angle_beta   90.00
_cell.angle_gamma   90.00
#
_symmetry.space_group_name_H-M   'P 1'
#
loop_
_entity.id
_entity.type
_entity.pdbx_description
1 polymer ?
#
loop_
_entity_poly.entity_id
_entity_poly.type
_entity_poly.pdbx_seq_one_letter_code
_entity_poly.pdbx_strand_id
1 'polypeptide(L)'
;MKTTLDLPSELMKAIKLRAVSENRTLTDLIADLLRQGMAGNPPEPRVVQHRVKLPLIFGTHALLSKDDLSPERMADILLEQEIEAIDDLMR
;
A
#
# COMPACT_ATOMS: atom_id res chain seq x y z
N MET A 1 9.26 35.00 9.67
CA MET A 1 8.47 35.42 10.86
C MET A 1 8.81 34.50 12.02
N LYS A 2 8.72 34.97 13.27
CA LYS A 2 8.91 34.13 14.46
C LYS A 2 7.55 33.64 14.95
N THR A 3 7.43 32.33 15.19
CA THR A 3 6.20 31.68 15.64
C THR A 3 6.53 30.78 16.82
N THR A 4 5.64 30.72 17.81
CA THR A 4 5.72 29.79 18.93
C THR A 4 4.70 28.69 18.70
N LEU A 5 5.12 27.43 18.77
CA LEU A 5 4.28 26.25 18.57
C LEU A 5 4.45 25.32 19.78
N ASP A 6 3.33 24.84 20.32
CA ASP A 6 3.35 23.82 21.36
C ASP A 6 3.49 22.44 20.71
N LEU A 7 4.63 21.79 20.94
CA LEU A 7 4.94 20.47 20.40
C LEU A 7 5.06 19.45 21.54
N PRO A 8 4.61 18.20 21.34
CA PRO A 8 4.87 17.13 22.30
C PRO A 8 6.37 17.00 22.60
N SER A 9 6.72 16.78 23.87
CA SER A 9 8.12 16.72 24.32
C SER A 9 8.93 15.68 23.55
N GLU A 10 8.33 14.52 23.27
CA GLU A 10 8.99 13.42 22.57
C GLU A 10 9.29 13.77 21.11
N LEU A 11 8.38 14.51 20.46
CA LEU A 11 8.61 14.99 19.10
C LEU A 11 9.77 16.00 19.07
N MET A 12 9.79 16.94 20.01
CA MET A 12 10.87 17.92 20.11
C MET A 12 12.23 17.25 20.38
N LYS A 13 12.28 16.19 21.20
CA LYS A 13 13.49 15.38 21.41
C LYS A 13 13.95 14.73 20.10
N ALA A 14 13.03 14.10 19.37
CA ALA A 14 13.36 13.44 18.10
C ALA A 14 13.91 14.42 17.06
N ILE A 15 13.30 15.61 16.93
CA ILE A 15 13.77 16.64 16.01
C ILE A 15 15.16 17.14 16.41
N LYS A 16 15.42 17.34 17.71
CA LYS A 16 16.75 17.74 18.20
C LYS A 16 17.81 16.69 17.90
N LEU A 17 17.52 15.41 18.15
CA LEU A 17 18.46 14.32 17.81
C LEU A 17 18.77 14.32 16.31
N ARG A 18 17.76 14.50 15.46
CA ARG A 18 17.91 14.58 14.01
C ARG A 18 18.75 15.77 13.56
N ALA A 19 18.55 16.94 14.18
CA ALA A 19 19.34 18.14 13.90
C ALA A 19 20.83 17.92 14.20
N VAL A 20 21.14 17.26 15.33
CA VAL A 20 22.51 16.89 15.69
C VAL A 20 23.08 15.88 14.69
N SER A 21 22.34 14.82 14.35
CA SER A 21 22.84 13.79 13.43
C SER A 21 23.10 14.32 12.03
N GLU A 22 22.30 15.27 11.56
CA GLU A 22 22.45 15.87 10.23
C GLU A 22 23.41 17.07 10.22
N ASN A 23 23.94 17.50 11.37
CA ASN A 23 24.70 18.76 11.54
C ASN A 23 23.95 20.00 10.99
N ARG A 24 22.66 20.09 11.29
CA ARG A 24 21.78 21.16 10.80
C ARG A 24 21.21 21.99 11.94
N THR A 25 20.84 23.23 11.65
CA THR A 25 20.14 24.06 12.63
C THR A 25 18.72 23.52 12.85
N LEU A 26 18.24 23.64 14.09
CA LEU A 26 16.90 23.18 14.45
C LEU A 26 15.81 23.92 13.65
N THR A 27 16.01 25.22 13.41
CA THR A 27 15.05 26.06 12.69
C THR A 27 14.96 25.67 11.21
N ASP A 28 16.08 25.41 10.55
CA ASP A 28 16.09 25.01 9.14
C ASP A 28 15.48 23.62 8.97
N LEU A 29 15.83 22.68 9.86
CA LEU A 29 15.26 21.34 9.84
C LEU A 29 13.73 21.38 10.03
N ILE A 30 13.23 22.16 11.01
CA ILE A 30 11.78 22.30 11.23
C ILE A 30 11.10 22.93 10.01
N ALA A 31 11.68 23.97 9.41
CA ALA A 31 11.12 24.60 8.22
C ALA A 31 10.99 23.63 7.05
N ASP A 32 12.02 22.80 6.81
CA ASP A 32 11.99 21.83 5.73
C ASP A 32 11.03 20.67 6.00
N LEU A 33 10.97 20.17 7.24
CA LEU A 33 9.99 19.15 7.63
C LEU A 33 8.55 19.65 7.44
N LEU A 34 8.28 20.90 7.81
CA LEU A 34 6.97 21.51 7.59
C LEU A 34 6.65 21.66 6.10
N ARG A 35 7.61 22.12 5.28
CA ARG A 35 7.41 22.20 3.82
C ARG A 35 7.15 20.83 3.21
N GLN A 36 7.88 19.80 3.62
CA GLN A 36 7.66 18.43 3.15
C GLN A 36 6.28 17.91 3.57
N GLY A 37 5.87 18.15 4.81
CA GLY A 37 4.54 17.78 5.30
C GLY A 37 3.40 18.49 4.58
N MET A 38 3.62 19.74 4.16
CA MET A 38 2.66 20.52 3.37
C MET A 38 2.67 20.18 1.88
N ALA A 39 3.81 19.71 1.34
CA ALA A 39 3.95 19.30 -0.05
C ALA A 39 3.47 17.87 -0.31
N GLY A 40 3.28 17.07 0.75
CA GLY A 40 2.68 15.74 0.65
C GLY A 40 1.27 15.83 0.09
N ASN A 41 0.99 15.03 -0.95
CA ASN A 41 -0.38 14.75 -1.38
C ASN A 41 -1.21 14.30 -0.16
N PRO A 42 -2.53 14.59 -0.11
CA PRO A 42 -3.40 14.05 0.92
C PRO A 42 -3.12 12.54 1.06
N PRO A 43 -3.05 12.01 2.29
CA PRO A 43 -2.70 10.61 2.49
C PRO A 43 -3.58 9.79 1.56
N GLU A 44 -2.95 9.05 0.63
CA GLU A 44 -3.69 8.09 -0.18
C GLU A 44 -4.51 7.27 0.81
N PRO A 45 -5.83 7.07 0.57
CA PRO A 45 -6.66 6.30 1.46
C PRO A 45 -5.91 5.01 1.75
N ARG A 46 -5.60 4.76 3.03
CA ARG A 46 -4.93 3.54 3.47
C ARG A 46 -5.76 2.39 2.91
N VAL A 47 -5.33 1.83 1.79
CA VAL A 47 -5.90 0.59 1.28
C VAL A 47 -5.60 -0.39 2.38
N VAL A 48 -6.64 -0.82 3.09
CA VAL A 48 -6.53 -1.84 4.11
C VAL A 48 -6.13 -3.10 3.37
N GLN A 49 -4.83 -3.30 3.18
CA GLN A 49 -4.29 -4.56 2.70
C GLN A 49 -4.65 -5.57 3.78
N HIS A 50 -5.75 -6.29 3.57
CA HIS A 50 -6.09 -7.43 4.41
C HIS A 50 -4.88 -8.35 4.34
N ARG A 51 -4.21 -8.53 5.48
CA ARG A 51 -3.11 -9.49 5.60
C ARG A 51 -3.73 -10.88 5.45
N VAL A 52 -3.79 -11.36 4.21
CA VAL A 52 -4.18 -12.73 3.90
C VAL A 52 -3.07 -13.66 4.36
N LYS A 53 -3.44 -14.82 4.92
CA LYS A 53 -2.48 -15.86 5.31
C LYS A 53 -1.90 -16.61 4.11
N LEU A 54 -2.55 -16.48 2.95
CA LEU A 54 -2.19 -17.14 1.70
C LEU A 54 -1.59 -16.13 0.72
N PRO A 55 -0.63 -16.54 -0.12
CA PRO A 55 -0.05 -15.67 -1.13
C PRO A 55 -1.12 -15.21 -2.13
N LEU A 56 -1.09 -13.91 -2.46
CA LEU A 56 -1.89 -13.37 -3.54
C LEU A 56 -1.19 -13.67 -4.87
N ILE A 57 -1.89 -14.39 -5.75
CA ILE A 57 -1.43 -14.65 -7.11
C ILE A 57 -2.19 -13.70 -8.03
N PHE A 58 -1.46 -12.83 -8.72
CA PHE A 58 -2.03 -11.93 -9.71
C PHE A 58 -1.99 -12.61 -11.08
N GLY A 59 -3.16 -12.78 -11.70
CA GLY A 59 -3.23 -13.25 -13.07
C GLY A 59 -2.64 -12.22 -14.03
N THR A 60 -1.98 -12.68 -15.10
CA THR A 60 -1.43 -11.82 -16.16
C THR A 60 -2.50 -11.36 -17.16
N HIS A 61 -3.69 -11.97 -17.13
CA HIS A 61 -4.78 -11.66 -18.03
C HIS A 61 -5.75 -10.68 -17.38
N ALA A 62 -5.98 -9.57 -18.07
CA ALA A 62 -7.04 -8.65 -17.70
C ALA A 62 -8.40 -9.34 -17.94
N LEU A 63 -9.29 -9.25 -16.95
CA LEU A 63 -10.66 -9.70 -17.09
C LEU A 63 -11.39 -8.78 -18.08
N LEU A 64 -12.16 -9.38 -19.00
CA LEU A 64 -12.91 -8.62 -20.00
C LEU A 64 -14.19 -8.05 -19.40
N SER A 65 -14.77 -8.72 -18.42
CA SER A 65 -15.93 -8.25 -17.63
C SER A 65 -15.84 -8.68 -16.17
N LYS A 66 -16.56 -7.95 -15.29
CA LYS A 66 -16.74 -8.32 -13.89
C LYS A 66 -17.51 -9.64 -13.73
N ASP A 67 -18.34 -9.97 -14.72
CA ASP A 67 -19.14 -11.20 -14.72
C ASP A 67 -18.28 -12.45 -15.03
N ASP A 68 -17.08 -12.28 -15.59
CA ASP A 68 -16.16 -13.39 -15.88
C ASP A 68 -15.64 -14.09 -14.61
N LEU A 69 -15.76 -13.44 -13.44
CA LEU A 69 -15.39 -13.99 -12.13
C LEU A 69 -16.60 -14.31 -11.23
N SER A 70 -17.81 -14.45 -11.78
CA SER A 70 -18.91 -14.93 -10.93
C SER A 70 -18.58 -16.33 -10.37
N PRO A 71 -18.94 -16.65 -9.12
CA PRO A 71 -18.71 -17.98 -8.56
C PRO A 71 -19.28 -19.10 -9.41
N GLU A 72 -20.44 -18.86 -10.03
CA GLU A 72 -21.12 -19.78 -10.92
C GLU A 72 -20.30 -20.03 -12.18
N ARG A 73 -19.83 -18.97 -12.85
CA ARG A 73 -19.03 -19.09 -14.06
C ARG A 73 -17.69 -19.79 -13.81
N MET A 74 -17.07 -19.53 -12.66
CA MET A 74 -15.84 -20.21 -12.26
C MET A 74 -16.04 -21.71 -12.06
N ALA A 75 -17.19 -22.11 -11.47
CA ALA A 75 -17.52 -23.52 -11.30
C ALA A 75 -17.66 -24.23 -12.65
N ASP A 76 -18.33 -23.62 -13.62
CA ASP A 76 -18.46 -24.16 -14.98
C ASP A 76 -17.09 -24.36 -15.65
N ILE A 77 -16.22 -23.35 -15.60
CA ILE A 77 -14.87 -23.41 -16.19
C ILE A 77 -14.04 -24.55 -15.57
N LEU A 78 -14.09 -24.73 -14.25
CA LEU A 78 -13.33 -25.78 -13.57
C LEU A 78 -13.83 -27.18 -13.94
N LEU A 79 -15.15 -27.35 -14.10
CA LEU A 79 -15.73 -28.62 -14.54
C LEU A 79 -15.34 -28.93 -15.99
N GLU A 80 -15.36 -27.95 -16.88
CA GLU A 80 -14.90 -28.10 -18.28
C GLU A 80 -13.44 -28.55 -18.33
N GLN A 81 -12.57 -27.94 -17.51
CA GLN A 81 -11.15 -28.31 -17.42
C GLN A 81 -10.93 -29.72 -16.85
N GLU A 82 -11.73 -30.15 -15.88
CA GLU A 82 -11.65 -31.50 -15.34
C GLU A 82 -12.03 -32.55 -16.39
N ILE A 83 -13.08 -32.27 -17.18
CA ILE A 83 -13.48 -33.15 -18.30
C ILE A 83 -12.35 -33.24 -19.33
N GLU A 84 -11.77 -32.12 -19.74
CA GLU A 84 -10.66 -32.08 -20.71
C GLU A 84 -9.44 -32.86 -20.19
N ALA A 85 -9.07 -32.67 -18.91
CA ALA A 85 -7.96 -33.40 -18.30
C ALA A 85 -8.20 -34.91 -18.21
N ILE A 86 -9.45 -35.33 -17.93
CA ILE A 86 -9.83 -36.74 -17.91
C ILE A 86 -9.77 -37.34 -19.32
N ASP A 87 -10.28 -36.64 -20.33
CA ASP A 87 -10.24 -37.08 -21.72
C ASP A 87 -8.79 -37.23 -22.23
N ASP A 88 -7.91 -36.28 -21.90
CA ASP A 88 -6.48 -36.37 -22.23
C ASP A 88 -5.77 -37.54 -21.53
N LEU A 89 -6.17 -37.88 -20.30
CA LEU A 89 -5.64 -39.03 -19.57
C LEU A 89 -6.14 -40.38 -20.10
N MET A 90 -7.31 -40.40 -20.73
CA MET A 90 -7.91 -41.60 -21.33
C MET A 90 -7.44 -41.86 -22.77
N ARG A 91 -6.65 -40.96 -23.34
CA ARG A 91 -6.13 -41.03 -24.71
C ARG A 91 -4.74 -41.66 -24.80
#